data_AF-A0A1M7D242-F1
#
_entry.id   AF-A0A1M7D242-F1
#
_cell.length_a   1.000
_cell.length_b   1.000
_cell.length_c   1.000
_cell.angle_alpha   90.00
_cell.angle_beta   90.00
_cell.angle_gamma   90.00
#
_symmetry.space_group_name_H-M   'P 1'
#
loop_
_entity.id
_entity.type
_entity.pdbx_description
1 polymer ?
#
loop_
_entity_poly.entity_id
_entity_poly.type
_entity_poly.pdbx_seq_one_letter_code
_entity_poly.pdbx_strand_id
1 'polypeptide(L)'
;MEREELLQEVQTVIEGEGKNLSPSISEETINAELDDELENINDDDDDETKQIIYRHIAKRLMRIDGNIHSNVSREVKDFKAKYASKNPKPTTKPTQEDGNESEELKILRSLTKRMDDIEQSRADKAKADAKNAAVESVKKGLRSLFKEAKVEVNEYIYRQTLRDLEVPEVEDGRGVDTEGLIKKMERAYYRNLKEAGLDKKDTAKPHAGNRGGSGGGQPSKLDLAFRKHHPDWAKK
;
A
#
# COMPACT_ATOMS: atom_id res chain seq x y z
N MET A 1 -20.37 -3.09 -14.19
CA MET A 1 -19.32 -3.29 -15.23
C MET A 1 -18.11 -4.03 -14.66
N GLU A 2 -17.48 -4.92 -15.43
CA GLU A 2 -16.25 -5.63 -15.01
C GLU A 2 -14.97 -4.94 -15.51
N ARG A 3 -13.83 -5.19 -14.86
CA ARG A 3 -12.54 -4.56 -15.21
C ARG A 3 -12.09 -4.84 -16.64
N GLU A 4 -12.23 -6.09 -17.08
CA GLU A 4 -11.82 -6.50 -18.44
C GLU A 4 -12.65 -5.78 -19.51
N GLU A 5 -13.94 -5.57 -19.24
CA GLU A 5 -14.85 -4.82 -20.11
C GLU A 5 -14.45 -3.35 -20.18
N LEU A 6 -14.17 -2.72 -19.04
CA LEU A 6 -13.69 -1.33 -18.98
C LEU A 6 -12.37 -1.15 -19.74
N LEU A 7 -11.44 -2.10 -19.60
CA LEU A 7 -10.16 -2.06 -20.31
C LEU A 7 -10.35 -2.07 -21.83
N GLN A 8 -11.26 -2.91 -22.34
CA GLN A 8 -11.55 -2.97 -23.79
C GLN A 8 -12.15 -1.67 -24.32
N GLU A 9 -13.06 -1.06 -23.57
CA GLU A 9 -13.66 0.24 -23.94
C GLU A 9 -12.63 1.37 -23.94
N VAL A 10 -11.80 1.44 -22.89
CA VAL A 10 -10.70 2.40 -22.80
C VAL A 10 -9.69 2.20 -23.94
N GLN A 11 -9.38 0.95 -24.28
CA GLN A 11 -8.47 0.64 -25.39
C GLN A 11 -9.07 1.08 -26.73
N THR A 12 -10.37 0.86 -26.94
CA THR A 12 -11.09 1.33 -28.13
C THR A 12 -11.02 2.85 -28.26
N VAL A 13 -11.17 3.58 -27.15
CA VAL A 13 -11.01 5.04 -27.12
C VAL A 13 -9.59 5.46 -27.48
N ILE A 14 -8.57 4.77 -26.97
CA ILE A 14 -7.15 5.07 -27.27
C ILE A 14 -6.84 4.81 -28.75
N GLU A 15 -7.31 3.68 -29.28
CA GLU A 15 -7.16 3.31 -30.69
C GLU A 15 -7.89 4.31 -31.60
N GLY A 16 -9.07 4.78 -31.19
CA GLY A 16 -9.82 5.85 -31.87
C GLY A 16 -9.08 7.19 -31.91
N GLU A 17 -8.19 7.47 -30.97
CA GLU A 17 -7.26 8.62 -31.02
C GLU A 17 -6.02 8.38 -31.89
N GLY A 18 -5.92 7.22 -32.56
CA GLY A 18 -4.79 6.86 -33.42
C GLY A 18 -3.51 6.56 -32.65
N LYS A 19 -3.62 6.18 -31.37
CA LYS A 19 -2.51 5.86 -30.48
C LYS A 19 -2.65 4.44 -29.97
N ASN A 20 -1.56 3.91 -29.45
CA ASN A 20 -1.54 2.65 -28.71
C ASN A 20 -0.75 2.87 -27.42
N LEU A 21 -1.17 2.23 -26.34
CA LEU A 21 -0.34 2.16 -25.14
C LEU A 21 0.89 1.32 -25.46
N SER A 22 2.06 1.81 -25.10
CA SER A 22 3.26 1.02 -25.28
C SER A 22 3.32 -0.09 -24.21
N PRO A 23 4.05 -1.18 -24.46
CA PRO A 23 4.30 -2.21 -23.45
C PRO A 23 5.09 -1.71 -22.22
N SER A 24 5.50 -0.44 -22.20
CA SER A 24 6.25 0.15 -21.08
C SER A 24 5.38 0.49 -19.88
N ILE A 25 4.06 0.58 -20.05
CA ILE A 25 3.13 0.68 -18.93
C ILE A 25 2.87 -0.74 -18.39
N SER A 26 3.07 -0.93 -17.08
CA SER A 26 2.78 -2.21 -16.44
C SER A 26 1.27 -2.47 -16.37
N GLU A 27 0.88 -3.74 -16.45
CA GLU A 27 -0.50 -4.18 -16.22
C GLU A 27 -1.02 -3.72 -14.85
N GLU A 28 -0.17 -3.71 -13.81
CA GLU A 28 -0.53 -3.19 -12.49
C GLU A 28 -0.89 -1.70 -12.52
N THR A 29 -0.16 -0.88 -13.30
CA THR A 29 -0.48 0.54 -13.44
C THR A 29 -1.81 0.72 -14.17
N ILE A 30 -2.04 -0.08 -15.22
CA ILE A 30 -3.30 -0.05 -15.97
C ILE A 30 -4.45 -0.47 -15.05
N ASN A 31 -4.30 -1.57 -14.31
CA ASN A 31 -5.31 -2.09 -13.41
C ASN A 31 -5.64 -1.11 -12.28
N ALA A 32 -4.65 -0.44 -11.69
CA ALA A 32 -4.88 0.56 -10.66
C ALA A 32 -5.72 1.74 -11.18
N GLU A 33 -5.40 2.24 -12.39
CA GLU A 33 -6.17 3.32 -13.01
C GLU A 33 -7.60 2.91 -13.39
N LEU A 34 -7.80 1.64 -13.73
CA LEU A 34 -9.13 1.09 -13.98
C LEU A 34 -9.91 0.94 -12.67
N ASP A 35 -9.28 0.41 -11.62
CA ASP A 35 -9.92 0.19 -10.31
C ASP A 35 -10.37 1.51 -9.68
N ASP A 36 -9.55 2.56 -9.76
CA ASP A 36 -9.88 3.89 -9.26
C ASP A 36 -11.15 4.49 -9.90
N GLU A 37 -11.42 4.13 -11.16
CA GLU A 37 -12.56 4.65 -11.92
C GLU A 37 -13.74 3.66 -12.01
N LEU A 38 -13.51 2.37 -11.76
CA LEU A 38 -14.57 1.36 -11.66
C LEU A 38 -15.57 1.70 -10.55
N GLU A 39 -15.10 2.25 -9.43
CA GLU A 39 -15.97 2.72 -8.35
C GLU A 39 -16.88 3.90 -8.77
N ASN A 40 -16.51 4.62 -9.83
CA ASN A 40 -17.24 5.78 -10.34
C ASN A 40 -18.21 5.44 -11.48
N ILE A 41 -18.20 4.19 -11.97
CA ILE A 41 -19.10 3.73 -13.03
C ILE A 41 -20.27 2.99 -12.39
N ASN A 42 -21.46 3.58 -12.47
CA ASN A 42 -22.70 2.93 -12.10
C ASN A 42 -23.36 2.29 -13.33
N ASP A 43 -24.07 1.18 -13.13
CA ASP A 43 -24.75 0.49 -14.23
C ASP A 43 -25.87 1.37 -14.84
N ASP A 44 -26.49 2.23 -14.02
CA ASP A 44 -27.52 3.20 -14.42
C ASP A 44 -26.98 4.45 -15.14
N ASP A 45 -25.65 4.64 -15.22
CA ASP A 45 -25.07 5.79 -15.92
C ASP A 45 -25.35 5.70 -17.42
N ASP A 46 -25.68 6.85 -18.02
CA ASP A 46 -25.88 6.95 -19.46
C ASP A 46 -24.57 6.78 -20.25
N ASP A 47 -24.70 6.49 -21.55
CA ASP A 47 -23.56 6.24 -22.44
C ASP A 47 -22.62 7.46 -22.54
N GLU A 48 -23.12 8.69 -22.43
CA GLU A 48 -22.28 9.88 -22.49
C GLU A 48 -21.40 9.99 -21.25
N THR A 49 -21.97 9.74 -20.06
CA THR A 49 -21.26 9.69 -18.78
C THR A 49 -20.16 8.62 -18.80
N LYS A 50 -20.48 7.39 -19.23
CA LYS A 50 -19.51 6.30 -19.37
C LYS A 50 -18.39 6.66 -20.35
N GLN A 51 -18.72 7.26 -21.49
CA GLN A 51 -17.73 7.71 -22.49
C GLN A 51 -16.83 8.85 -21.99
N ILE A 52 -17.28 9.68 -21.06
CA ILE A 52 -16.43 10.69 -20.42
C ILE A 52 -15.40 10.00 -19.52
N ILE A 53 -15.83 9.00 -18.75
CA ILE A 53 -14.95 8.22 -17.87
C ILE A 53 -13.88 7.48 -18.68
N TYR A 54 -14.28 6.78 -19.76
CA TYR A 54 -13.33 6.06 -20.63
C TYR A 54 -12.27 6.99 -21.22
N ARG A 55 -12.70 8.18 -21.69
CA ARG A 55 -11.77 9.21 -22.20
C ARG A 55 -10.86 9.77 -21.11
N HIS A 56 -11.32 9.87 -19.87
CA HIS A 56 -10.48 10.33 -18.76
C HIS A 56 -9.37 9.31 -18.46
N ILE A 57 -9.74 8.02 -18.34
CA ILE A 57 -8.78 6.92 -18.14
C ILE A 57 -7.77 6.89 -19.29
N ALA A 58 -8.26 6.88 -20.54
CA ALA A 58 -7.42 6.88 -21.73
C ALA A 58 -6.38 8.02 -21.71
N LYS A 59 -6.83 9.25 -21.44
CA LYS A 59 -5.94 10.43 -21.34
C LYS A 59 -4.92 10.30 -20.23
N ARG A 60 -5.27 9.68 -19.10
CA ARG A 60 -4.32 9.47 -18.01
C ARG A 60 -3.28 8.42 -18.39
N LEU A 61 -3.69 7.27 -18.93
CA LEU A 61 -2.79 6.23 -19.42
C LEU A 61 -1.84 6.76 -20.51
N MET A 62 -2.33 7.53 -21.49
CA MET A 62 -1.49 8.14 -22.51
C MET A 62 -0.47 9.15 -21.95
N ARG A 63 -0.84 9.90 -20.90
CA ARG A 63 0.10 10.81 -20.22
C ARG A 63 1.18 10.03 -19.47
N ILE A 64 0.79 8.94 -18.81
CA ILE A 64 1.74 8.05 -18.14
C ILE A 64 2.72 7.47 -19.17
N ASP A 65 2.22 6.96 -20.29
CA ASP A 65 3.04 6.44 -21.40
C ASP A 65 4.06 7.47 -21.88
N GLY A 66 3.57 8.67 -22.25
CA GLY A 66 4.44 9.75 -22.73
C GLY A 66 5.47 10.20 -21.69
N ASN A 67 5.10 10.26 -20.41
CA ASN A 67 6.00 10.62 -19.33
C ASN A 67 7.10 9.57 -19.14
N ILE A 68 6.77 8.27 -19.23
CA ILE A 68 7.75 7.18 -19.17
C ILE A 68 8.77 7.33 -20.30
N HIS A 69 8.32 7.49 -21.55
CA HIS A 69 9.22 7.69 -22.71
C HIS A 69 10.12 8.90 -22.53
N SER A 70 9.59 10.01 -22.01
CA SER A 70 10.35 11.23 -21.78
C SER A 70 11.41 11.07 -20.69
N ASN A 71 11.08 10.37 -19.61
CA ASN A 71 11.97 10.12 -18.48
C ASN A 71 13.09 9.15 -18.88
N VAL A 72 12.74 8.04 -19.55
CA VAL A 72 13.71 7.08 -20.08
C VAL A 72 14.64 7.77 -21.09
N SER A 73 14.11 8.57 -22.01
CA SER A 73 14.92 9.31 -22.98
C SER A 73 15.89 10.29 -22.31
N ARG A 74 15.43 11.02 -21.29
CA ARG A 74 16.28 11.93 -20.51
C ARG A 74 17.38 11.15 -19.80
N GLU A 75 17.03 10.05 -19.16
CA GLU A 75 17.98 9.24 -18.40
C GLU A 75 19.04 8.59 -19.29
N VAL A 76 18.64 8.08 -20.47
CA VAL A 76 19.58 7.58 -21.48
C VAL A 76 20.51 8.69 -21.98
N LYS A 77 19.99 9.90 -22.19
CA LYS A 77 20.81 11.06 -22.58
C LYS A 77 21.80 11.45 -21.49
N ASP A 78 21.34 11.52 -20.24
CA ASP A 78 22.18 11.84 -19.08
C ASP A 78 23.24 10.76 -18.85
N PHE A 79 22.89 9.50 -19.07
CA PHE A 79 23.84 8.38 -19.04
C PHE A 79 24.90 8.56 -20.12
N LYS A 80 24.49 8.75 -21.39
CA LYS A 80 25.44 9.00 -22.49
C LYS A 80 26.34 10.19 -22.22
N ALA A 81 25.81 11.29 -21.67
CA ALA A 81 26.59 12.47 -21.34
C ALA A 81 27.61 12.21 -20.21
N LYS A 82 27.20 11.51 -19.14
CA LYS A 82 28.08 11.16 -18.00
C LYS A 82 29.18 10.16 -18.37
N TYR A 83 28.91 9.24 -19.30
CA TYR A 83 29.90 8.26 -19.74
C TYR A 83 30.80 8.82 -20.86
N ALA A 84 30.26 9.60 -21.80
CA ALA A 84 31.06 10.29 -22.80
C ALA A 84 32.01 11.35 -22.19
N SER A 85 31.65 11.96 -21.06
CA SER A 85 32.55 12.87 -20.35
C SER A 85 33.64 12.16 -19.53
N LYS A 86 33.43 10.88 -19.18
CA LYS A 86 34.44 10.06 -18.49
C LYS A 86 35.42 9.37 -19.44
N ASN A 87 35.08 9.24 -20.73
CA ASN A 87 35.99 8.78 -21.78
C ASN A 87 36.07 9.80 -22.93
N PRO A 88 36.89 10.86 -22.79
CA PRO A 88 37.25 11.67 -23.94
C PRO A 88 37.92 10.75 -24.98
N LYS A 89 37.49 10.85 -26.24
CA LYS A 89 37.99 10.05 -27.38
C LYS A 89 39.49 9.76 -27.26
N PRO A 90 39.95 8.51 -27.44
CA PRO A 90 41.37 8.22 -27.42
C PRO A 90 42.00 8.81 -28.68
N THR A 91 42.76 9.89 -28.53
CA THR A 91 43.83 10.16 -29.47
C THR A 91 44.93 9.14 -29.21
N THR A 92 45.33 8.45 -30.29
CA THR A 92 46.52 7.61 -30.47
C THR A 92 46.60 6.18 -29.89
N LYS A 93 46.64 5.26 -30.87
CA LYS A 93 47.33 3.94 -30.97
C LYS A 93 46.79 2.73 -30.19
N PRO A 94 46.64 1.56 -30.87
CA PRO A 94 46.24 0.31 -30.23
C PRO A 94 47.45 -0.26 -29.50
N THR A 95 47.43 -0.21 -28.17
CA THR A 95 48.30 -1.05 -27.34
C THR A 95 47.43 -2.17 -26.82
N GLN A 96 47.72 -3.38 -27.28
CA GLN A 96 47.18 -4.60 -26.71
C GLN A 96 47.66 -4.69 -25.27
N GLU A 97 46.74 -4.69 -24.31
CA GLU A 97 47.03 -5.19 -22.97
C GLU A 97 45.74 -5.68 -22.29
N ASP A 98 45.91 -6.77 -21.58
CA ASP A 98 44.93 -7.74 -21.11
C ASP A 98 43.92 -7.22 -20.08
N GLY A 99 42.74 -7.85 -20.08
CA GLY A 99 41.91 -8.02 -18.88
C GLY A 99 40.85 -6.95 -18.56
N ASN A 100 40.60 -5.98 -19.43
CA ASN A 100 39.58 -4.96 -19.17
C ASN A 100 38.21 -5.42 -19.68
N GLU A 101 37.27 -5.68 -18.77
CA GLU A 101 35.86 -5.92 -19.12
C GLU A 101 35.38 -4.87 -20.13
N SER A 102 34.74 -5.35 -21.20
CA SER A 102 34.20 -4.46 -22.24
C SER A 102 33.32 -3.40 -21.58
N GLU A 103 33.35 -2.18 -22.12
CA GLU A 103 32.48 -1.11 -21.62
C GLU A 103 31.01 -1.55 -21.61
N GLU A 104 30.58 -2.40 -22.54
CA GLU A 104 29.23 -2.97 -22.53
C GLU A 104 28.95 -3.81 -21.29
N LEU A 105 29.91 -4.62 -20.83
CA LEU A 105 29.77 -5.41 -19.59
C LEU A 105 29.67 -4.50 -18.35
N LYS A 106 30.41 -3.39 -18.33
CA LYS A 106 30.33 -2.39 -17.25
C LYS A 106 28.98 -1.68 -17.24
N ILE A 107 28.48 -1.30 -18.42
CA ILE A 107 27.16 -0.68 -18.60
C ILE A 107 26.06 -1.67 -18.16
N LEU A 108 26.12 -2.92 -18.62
CA LEU A 108 25.18 -3.97 -18.25
C LEU A 108 25.12 -4.20 -16.73
N ARG A 109 26.27 -4.36 -16.06
CA ARG A 109 26.28 -4.49 -14.59
C ARG A 109 25.70 -3.28 -13.87
N SER A 110 25.97 -2.08 -14.38
CA SER A 110 25.42 -0.85 -13.79
C SER A 110 23.90 -0.78 -13.95
N LEU A 111 23.36 -1.27 -15.07
CA LEU A 111 21.92 -1.37 -15.30
C LEU A 111 21.29 -2.42 -14.39
N THR A 112 21.86 -3.62 -14.31
CA THR A 112 21.38 -4.69 -13.41
C THR A 112 21.31 -4.19 -11.97
N LYS A 113 22.39 -3.58 -11.46
CA LYS A 113 22.41 -3.04 -10.10
C LYS A 113 21.31 -1.99 -9.87
N ARG A 114 21.06 -1.12 -10.84
CA ARG A 114 20.01 -0.11 -10.72
C ARG A 114 18.60 -0.72 -10.80
N MET A 115 18.42 -1.80 -11.55
CA MET A 115 17.15 -2.55 -11.54
C MET A 115 16.93 -3.20 -10.17
N ASP A 116 17.96 -3.85 -9.60
CA ASP A 116 17.90 -4.42 -8.25
C ASP A 116 17.55 -3.33 -7.20
N ASP A 117 18.18 -2.16 -7.28
CA ASP A 117 17.90 -1.02 -6.39
C ASP A 117 16.44 -0.53 -6.53
N ILE A 118 15.89 -0.51 -7.74
CA ILE A 118 14.49 -0.12 -8.02
C ILE A 118 13.52 -1.18 -7.48
N GLU A 119 13.79 -2.46 -7.72
CA GLU A 119 12.97 -3.57 -7.22
C GLU A 119 12.95 -3.58 -5.69
N GLN A 120 14.11 -3.41 -5.05
CA GLN A 120 14.22 -3.29 -3.60
C GLN A 120 13.42 -2.08 -3.08
N SER A 121 13.54 -0.92 -3.72
CA SER A 121 12.80 0.28 -3.33
C SER A 121 11.28 0.11 -3.47
N ARG A 122 10.81 -0.60 -4.50
CA ARG A 122 9.39 -0.91 -4.68
C ARG A 122 8.90 -1.89 -3.62
N ALA A 123 9.68 -2.93 -3.32
CA ALA A 123 9.36 -3.90 -2.26
C ALA A 123 9.28 -3.21 -0.89
N ASP A 124 10.20 -2.30 -0.58
CA ASP A 124 10.19 -1.55 0.67
C ASP A 124 8.98 -0.61 0.78
N LYS A 125 8.59 0.04 -0.33
CA LYS A 125 7.36 0.86 -0.39
C LYS A 125 6.11 0.02 -0.19
N ALA A 126 5.97 -1.09 -0.92
CA ALA A 126 4.82 -1.99 -0.77
C ALA A 126 4.69 -2.51 0.67
N LYS A 127 5.82 -2.84 1.33
CA LYS A 127 5.84 -3.20 2.76
C LYS A 127 5.40 -2.04 3.65
N ALA A 128 5.84 -0.81 3.38
CA ALA A 128 5.45 0.36 4.15
C ALA A 128 3.95 0.69 3.98
N ASP A 129 3.43 0.60 2.77
CA ASP A 129 2.02 0.84 2.44
C ASP A 129 1.11 -0.22 3.08
N ALA A 130 1.50 -1.50 3.03
CA ALA A 130 0.79 -2.56 3.73
C ALA A 130 0.78 -2.37 5.25
N LYS A 131 1.91 -1.95 5.84
CA LYS A 131 1.98 -1.59 7.27
C LYS A 131 1.05 -0.41 7.59
N ASN A 132 1.05 0.64 6.77
CA ASN A 132 0.18 1.80 6.95
C ASN A 132 -1.31 1.44 6.86
N ALA A 133 -1.68 0.62 5.88
CA ALA A 133 -3.05 0.13 5.72
C ALA A 133 -3.51 -0.69 6.95
N ALA A 134 -2.64 -1.57 7.47
CA ALA A 134 -2.91 -2.32 8.69
C ALA A 134 -3.08 -1.40 9.92
N VAL A 135 -2.22 -0.38 10.08
CA VAL A 135 -2.32 0.61 11.17
C VAL A 135 -3.64 1.40 11.09
N GLU A 136 -4.02 1.87 9.90
CA GLU A 136 -5.29 2.61 9.73
C GLU A 136 -6.51 1.71 9.96
N SER A 137 -6.45 0.43 9.57
CA SER A 137 -7.49 -0.55 9.89
C SER A 137 -7.63 -0.76 11.40
N VAL A 138 -6.52 -0.94 12.12
CA VAL A 138 -6.51 -1.08 13.59
C VAL A 138 -7.06 0.17 14.27
N LYS A 139 -6.67 1.36 13.81
CA LYS A 139 -7.15 2.65 14.33
C LYS A 139 -8.65 2.84 14.12
N LYS A 140 -9.18 2.49 12.94
CA LYS A 140 -10.63 2.54 12.66
C LYS A 140 -11.38 1.55 13.55
N GLY A 141 -10.90 0.30 13.65
CA GLY A 141 -11.50 -0.74 14.49
C GLY A 141 -11.55 -0.34 15.96
N LEU A 142 -10.43 0.16 16.50
CA LEU A 142 -10.33 0.56 17.89
C LEU A 142 -11.25 1.77 18.23
N ARG A 143 -11.34 2.77 17.33
CA ARG A 143 -12.31 3.87 17.51
C ARG A 143 -13.76 3.39 17.45
N SER A 144 -14.07 2.46 16.55
CA SER A 144 -15.42 1.89 16.44
C SER A 144 -15.83 1.20 17.75
N LEU A 145 -14.93 0.40 18.31
CA LEU A 145 -15.14 -0.29 19.58
C LEU A 145 -15.42 0.68 20.74
N PHE A 146 -14.61 1.74 20.88
CA PHE A 146 -14.84 2.72 21.93
C PHE A 146 -16.15 3.50 21.75
N LYS A 147 -16.52 3.82 20.50
CA LYS A 147 -17.78 4.51 20.18
C LYS A 147 -18.99 3.65 20.54
N GLU A 148 -19.00 2.37 20.16
CA GLU A 148 -20.13 1.47 20.49
C GLU A 148 -20.25 1.23 21.99
N ALA A 149 -19.11 1.09 22.68
CA ALA A 149 -19.08 0.93 24.13
C ALA A 149 -19.38 2.22 24.92
N LYS A 150 -19.54 3.36 24.22
CA LYS A 150 -19.74 4.70 24.81
C LYS A 150 -18.66 5.05 25.85
N VAL A 151 -17.41 4.68 25.54
CA VAL A 151 -16.24 4.98 26.38
C VAL A 151 -15.64 6.29 25.91
N GLU A 152 -15.45 7.24 26.83
CA GLU A 152 -14.70 8.46 26.55
C GLU A 152 -13.22 8.12 26.38
N VAL A 153 -12.68 8.37 25.18
CA VAL A 153 -11.30 8.03 24.83
C VAL A 153 -10.38 9.19 25.22
N ASN A 154 -9.36 8.89 26.03
CA ASN A 154 -8.28 9.83 26.26
C ASN A 154 -7.36 9.83 25.03
N GLU A 155 -7.40 10.91 24.25
CA GLU A 155 -6.63 11.05 23.00
C GLU A 155 -5.11 11.00 23.20
N TYR A 156 -4.59 11.39 24.38
CA TYR A 156 -3.15 11.29 24.66
C TYR A 156 -2.73 9.82 24.84
N ILE A 157 -3.46 9.08 25.68
CA ILE A 157 -3.21 7.65 25.89
C ILE A 157 -3.47 6.86 24.60
N TYR A 158 -4.51 7.20 23.85
CA TYR A 158 -4.82 6.60 22.56
C TYR A 158 -3.67 6.76 21.55
N ARG A 159 -3.16 7.99 21.36
CA ARG A 159 -2.00 8.22 20.48
C ARG A 159 -0.75 7.49 20.94
N GLN A 160 -0.48 7.47 22.24
CA GLN A 160 0.66 6.74 22.78
C GLN A 160 0.52 5.24 22.49
N THR A 161 -0.67 4.68 22.74
CA THR A 161 -0.90 3.26 22.49
C THR A 161 -0.67 2.93 21.03
N LEU A 162 -1.24 3.69 20.09
CA LEU A 162 -1.02 3.47 18.66
C LEU A 162 0.45 3.58 18.22
N ARG A 163 1.29 4.34 18.92
CA ARG A 163 2.74 4.37 18.65
C ARG A 163 3.43 3.06 19.04
N ASP A 164 2.90 2.38 20.05
CA ASP A 164 3.39 1.08 20.50
C ASP A 164 2.81 -0.08 19.65
N LEU A 165 2.06 0.21 18.57
CA LEU A 165 1.53 -0.81 17.66
C LEU A 165 2.66 -1.37 16.78
N GLU A 166 3.05 -2.61 17.08
CA GLU A 166 3.92 -3.39 16.21
C GLU A 166 3.09 -4.21 15.21
N VAL A 167 3.17 -3.86 13.93
CA VAL A 167 2.58 -4.64 12.84
C VAL A 167 3.58 -5.73 12.42
N PRO A 168 3.26 -7.03 12.62
CA PRO A 168 4.16 -8.10 12.22
C PRO A 168 4.38 -8.09 10.70
N GLU A 169 5.60 -8.40 10.27
CA GLU A 169 5.87 -8.65 8.86
C GLU A 169 5.21 -9.97 8.45
N VAL A 170 4.37 -9.90 7.43
CA VAL A 170 3.69 -11.08 6.90
C VAL A 170 4.65 -11.77 5.95
N GLU A 171 5.26 -12.87 6.40
CA GLU A 171 6.18 -13.68 5.58
C GLU A 171 5.46 -14.78 4.76
N ASP A 172 4.23 -15.16 5.14
CA ASP A 172 3.57 -16.38 4.64
C ASP A 172 2.29 -16.16 3.80
N GLY A 173 2.07 -14.97 3.22
CA GLY A 173 0.84 -14.67 2.46
C GLY A 173 -0.46 -14.69 3.29
N ARG A 174 -0.36 -14.85 4.61
CA ARG A 174 -1.48 -14.72 5.56
C ARG A 174 -1.63 -13.25 5.92
N GLY A 175 -2.71 -12.61 5.48
CA GLY A 175 -2.98 -11.19 5.80
C GLY A 175 -2.77 -10.87 7.28
N VAL A 176 -2.35 -9.64 7.58
CA VAL A 176 -2.12 -9.16 8.95
C VAL A 176 -3.38 -9.43 9.78
N ASP A 177 -3.23 -10.11 10.92
CA ASP A 177 -4.33 -10.33 11.88
C ASP A 177 -4.72 -9.01 12.55
N THR A 178 -5.52 -8.21 11.84
CA THR A 178 -5.99 -6.90 12.28
C THR A 178 -6.85 -7.00 13.54
N GLU A 179 -7.67 -8.05 13.67
CA GLU A 179 -8.51 -8.29 14.85
C GLU A 179 -7.68 -8.57 16.11
N GLY A 180 -6.66 -9.43 15.99
CA GLY A 180 -5.72 -9.71 17.07
C GLY A 180 -4.91 -8.48 17.48
N LEU A 181 -4.51 -7.64 16.51
CA LEU A 181 -3.85 -6.37 16.79
C LEU A 181 -4.78 -5.39 17.52
N ILE A 182 -6.02 -5.19 17.07
CA ILE A 182 -7.01 -4.34 17.75
C ILE A 182 -7.15 -4.72 19.22
N LYS A 183 -7.24 -6.02 19.52
CA LYS A 183 -7.34 -6.54 20.89
C LYS A 183 -6.10 -6.28 21.74
N LYS A 184 -4.90 -6.43 21.17
CA LYS A 184 -3.64 -6.08 21.85
C LYS A 184 -3.62 -4.59 22.18
N MET A 185 -4.06 -3.74 21.25
CA MET A 185 -4.09 -2.29 21.41
C MET A 185 -5.12 -1.83 22.43
N GLU A 186 -6.31 -2.44 22.46
CA GLU A 186 -7.32 -2.17 23.49
C GLU A 186 -6.76 -2.45 24.90
N ARG A 187 -6.08 -3.59 25.07
CA ARG A 187 -5.44 -3.94 26.35
C ARG A 187 -4.32 -2.99 26.72
N ALA A 188 -3.51 -2.57 25.75
CA ALA A 188 -2.46 -1.58 25.96
C ALA A 188 -3.06 -0.23 26.39
N TYR A 189 -4.17 0.17 25.76
CA TYR A 189 -4.88 1.40 26.13
C TYR A 189 -5.32 1.42 27.59
N TYR A 190 -5.97 0.35 28.07
CA TYR A 190 -6.37 0.29 29.48
C TYR A 190 -5.19 0.15 30.44
N ARG A 191 -4.11 -0.53 30.04
CA ARG A 191 -2.88 -0.59 30.83
C ARG A 191 -2.30 0.80 31.00
N ASN A 192 -2.15 1.55 29.91
CA ASN A 192 -1.58 2.90 29.91
C ASN A 192 -2.51 3.88 30.65
N LEU A 193 -3.83 3.71 30.55
CA LEU A 193 -4.80 4.50 31.32
C LEU A 193 -4.66 4.26 32.83
N LYS A 194 -4.45 3.01 33.24
CA LYS A 194 -4.23 2.63 34.64
C LYS A 194 -2.88 3.12 35.15
N GLU A 195 -1.82 2.98 34.38
CA GLU A 195 -0.48 3.49 34.71
C GLU A 195 -0.47 5.02 34.85
N ALA A 196 -1.25 5.72 34.03
CA ALA A 196 -1.42 7.17 34.12
C ALA A 196 -2.29 7.61 35.33
N GLY A 197 -2.85 6.68 36.11
CA GLY A 197 -3.75 7.01 37.22
C GLY A 197 -5.08 7.62 36.79
N LEU A 198 -5.45 7.45 35.51
CA LEU A 198 -6.66 8.01 34.88
C LEU A 198 -7.83 7.01 34.84
N ASP A 199 -7.67 5.84 35.47
CA ASP A 199 -8.74 4.89 35.76
C ASP A 199 -9.79 5.57 36.66
N LYS A 200 -10.81 6.17 36.03
CA LYS A 200 -12.04 6.54 36.74
C LYS A 200 -12.80 5.24 37.00
N LYS A 201 -13.47 5.13 38.15
CA LYS A 201 -14.26 3.96 38.60
C LYS A 201 -15.26 3.37 37.59
N ASP A 202 -15.54 4.05 36.48
CA ASP A 202 -16.46 3.64 35.42
C ASP A 202 -15.79 3.27 34.07
N THR A 203 -14.46 3.37 33.95
CA THR A 203 -13.74 2.94 32.73
C THR A 203 -13.49 1.44 32.77
N ALA A 204 -14.26 0.74 31.95
CA ALA A 204 -14.29 -0.70 31.73
C ALA A 204 -12.94 -1.42 31.93
N LYS A 205 -12.97 -2.50 32.73
CA LYS A 205 -11.83 -3.42 32.90
C LYS A 205 -11.36 -3.95 31.52
N PRO A 206 -10.04 -4.15 31.33
CA PRO A 206 -9.51 -4.71 30.08
C PRO A 206 -10.10 -6.10 29.80
N HIS A 207 -10.26 -6.42 28.51
CA HIS A 207 -10.75 -7.71 28.04
C HIS A 207 -9.93 -8.88 28.63
N ALA A 208 -10.51 -9.54 29.64
CA ALA A 208 -9.98 -10.77 30.22
C ALA A 208 -10.18 -11.90 29.20
N GLY A 209 -9.15 -12.13 28.40
CA GLY A 209 -9.14 -13.28 27.51
C GLY A 209 -9.12 -14.54 28.36
N ASN A 210 -10.03 -15.46 28.03
CA ASN A 210 -10.22 -16.77 28.63
C ASN A 210 -8.89 -17.46 29.01
N ARG A 211 -8.43 -17.25 30.24
CA ARG A 211 -7.46 -18.12 30.93
C ARG A 211 -8.23 -18.68 32.10
N GLY A 212 -8.44 -19.99 32.07
CA GLY A 212 -9.24 -20.73 33.05
C GLY A 212 -8.97 -20.25 34.47
N GLY A 213 -9.99 -19.66 35.07
CA GLY A 213 -9.94 -19.06 36.39
C GLY A 213 -11.35 -18.66 36.77
N SER A 214 -12.01 -19.53 37.52
CA SER A 214 -13.35 -19.34 38.07
C SER A 214 -13.49 -17.95 38.71
N GLY A 215 -14.29 -17.08 38.11
CA GLY A 215 -14.52 -15.72 38.58
C GLY A 215 -15.52 -15.02 37.68
N GLY A 216 -16.81 -15.11 38.03
CA GLY A 216 -17.93 -14.51 37.31
C GLY A 216 -17.90 -12.98 37.32
N GLY A 217 -17.06 -12.38 36.48
CA GLY A 217 -17.12 -10.97 36.13
C GLY A 217 -17.95 -10.78 34.86
N GLN A 218 -18.95 -9.89 34.90
CA GLN A 218 -19.70 -9.53 33.70
C GLN A 218 -18.75 -9.05 32.58
N PRO A 219 -19.01 -9.45 31.32
CA PRO A 219 -18.24 -8.97 30.17
C PRO A 219 -18.30 -7.44 30.10
N SER A 220 -17.19 -6.81 29.71
CA SER A 220 -17.13 -5.36 29.56
C SER A 220 -18.11 -4.91 28.45
N LYS A 221 -18.54 -3.64 28.49
CA LYS A 221 -19.38 -3.08 27.41
C LYS A 221 -18.69 -3.18 26.03
N LEU A 222 -17.37 -3.13 26.02
CA LEU A 222 -16.53 -3.40 24.85
C LEU A 222 -16.56 -4.87 24.41
N ASP A 223 -16.57 -5.83 25.33
CA ASP A 223 -16.68 -7.25 24.99
C ASP A 223 -18.02 -7.56 24.32
N LEU A 224 -19.10 -6.93 24.82
CA LEU A 224 -20.42 -7.03 24.20
C LEU A 224 -20.47 -6.39 22.80
N ALA A 225 -19.84 -5.22 22.63
CA ALA A 225 -19.71 -4.54 21.34
C ALA A 225 -18.87 -5.36 20.33
N PHE A 226 -17.70 -5.85 20.75
CA PHE A 226 -16.81 -6.67 19.93
C PHE A 226 -17.49 -7.97 19.48
N ARG A 227 -18.16 -8.67 20.40
CA ARG A 227 -18.91 -9.91 20.10
C ARG A 227 -20.05 -9.71 19.11
N LYS A 228 -20.66 -8.52 19.11
CA LYS A 228 -21.76 -8.18 18.22
C LYS A 228 -21.28 -7.97 16.78
N HIS A 229 -20.07 -7.46 16.59
CA HIS A 229 -19.48 -7.30 15.25
C HIS A 229 -18.70 -8.54 14.77
N HIS A 230 -18.28 -9.43 15.67
CA HIS A 230 -17.56 -10.66 15.35
C HIS A 230 -18.24 -11.90 15.98
N PRO A 231 -19.43 -12.29 15.48
CA PRO A 231 -20.26 -13.34 16.11
C PRO A 231 -19.64 -14.75 16.05
N ASP A 232 -18.80 -15.02 15.04
CA ASP A 232 -18.16 -16.34 14.86
C ASP A 232 -17.02 -16.60 15.86
N TRP A 233 -16.60 -15.58 16.60
CA TRP A 233 -15.50 -15.69 17.56
C TRP A 233 -15.89 -16.46 18.85
N ALA A 234 -17.17 -16.52 19.20
CA ALA A 234 -17.64 -17.19 20.43
C ALA A 234 -17.79 -18.72 20.28
N LYS A 235 -17.48 -19.30 19.11
CA LYS A 235 -17.71 -20.70 18.76
C LYS A 235 -16.45 -21.60 18.81
N LYS A 236 -15.38 -21.20 19.50
CA LYS A 236 -14.22 -22.07 19.79
C LYS A 236 -14.04 -22.32 21.28
#